data_AF-A0A8D8G7K7-F1
#
_entry.id   AF-A0A8D8G7K7-F1
#
_cell.length_a   1.000
_cell.length_b   1.000
_cell.length_c   1.000
_cell.angle_alpha   90.00
_cell.angle_beta   90.00
_cell.angle_gamma   90.00
#
_symmetry.space_group_name_H-M   'P 1'
#
loop_
_entity.id
_entity.type
_entity.pdbx_description
1 polymer ?
#
loop_
_entity_poly.entity_id
_entity_poly.type
_entity_poly.pdbx_seq_one_letter_code
_entity_poly.pdbx_strand_id
1 'polypeptide(L)'
;MSESTSNHRRSTSFTTMPPVLTDSQKGSVEDIQISLAPYIQSYLTQTGRRPSCCSVMLPVAFERAAPRSWFDPRFDSPVLEGQFQSSVFPQIRLKFRFALFYILLCSLVWLFYFLFDGGPTQYTLLTVSIGLILVFGLVGMWLTHTDVYRAHTNLISSTCAILLCLFSLFLLLFTDEALSPLGHFSICIEVVMLIYTIIPLPLWLCCTITTVYSVCFEVLSFFCQLHYDQQPSVESLRGPDRFDGDSTGNFVYKIVTIRVLIQLCVHILGVHILIMTVVRMRGTFMKVGQNLLVRRQLEMEKQLKEKMIHSMMPPKVADLLLKESGSVVKGMSFDQCPPRRATPSDLKSLFRPFHMNSMDNVSILFADIVGFTKMSSTKTAEQLVEILNDLFERFDDLCLMNGCEKISTLGDCYYCVSGCPEPRPD
;
A
#
# COMPACT_ATOMS: atom_id res chain seq x y z
N MET A 1 10.71 35.90 -39.22
CA MET A 1 9.64 34.94 -39.59
C MET A 1 10.33 33.61 -39.89
N SER A 2 10.54 32.78 -38.85
CA SER A 2 9.63 31.72 -38.36
C SER A 2 9.67 30.50 -39.28
N GLU A 3 10.55 29.53 -39.00
CA GLU A 3 10.29 28.29 -38.22
C GLU A 3 9.37 27.27 -38.93
N SER A 4 9.91 26.08 -39.22
CA SER A 4 9.36 24.81 -38.72
C SER A 4 10.22 23.63 -39.19
N THR A 5 11.00 23.07 -38.27
CA THR A 5 11.65 21.77 -38.43
C THR A 5 10.68 20.67 -38.00
N SER A 6 10.33 19.80 -38.95
CA SER A 6 9.45 18.65 -38.74
C SER A 6 10.18 17.53 -37.99
N ASN A 7 9.82 17.30 -36.73
CA ASN A 7 10.27 16.13 -35.96
C ASN A 7 9.40 14.91 -36.28
N HIS A 8 9.93 13.99 -37.09
CA HIS A 8 9.37 12.64 -37.26
C HIS A 8 9.67 11.80 -36.00
N ARG A 9 8.63 11.46 -35.24
CA ARG A 9 8.71 10.46 -34.16
C ARG A 9 8.33 9.09 -34.73
N ARG A 10 9.32 8.25 -35.04
CA ARG A 10 9.11 6.83 -35.34
C ARG A 10 8.69 6.09 -34.07
N SER A 11 7.64 5.27 -34.20
CA SER A 11 7.18 4.33 -33.17
C SER A 11 8.23 3.24 -32.92
N THR A 12 8.49 2.92 -31.66
CA THR A 12 9.11 1.64 -31.29
C THR A 12 8.14 0.84 -30.44
N SER A 13 7.75 -0.30 -30.98
CA SER A 13 7.02 -1.37 -30.31
C SER A 13 7.97 -2.46 -29.83
N PHE A 14 7.54 -3.17 -28.79
CA PHE A 14 7.98 -4.50 -28.31
C PHE A 14 9.18 -4.60 -27.36
N THR A 15 8.83 -5.04 -26.14
CA THR A 15 9.28 -6.28 -25.49
C THR A 15 10.75 -6.69 -25.66
N THR A 16 11.52 -6.46 -24.60
CA THR A 16 12.60 -7.37 -24.18
C THR A 16 12.59 -7.43 -22.65
N MET A 17 12.32 -8.62 -22.09
CA MET A 17 12.89 -8.93 -20.77
C MET A 17 14.42 -8.97 -20.92
N PRO A 18 15.19 -8.63 -19.88
CA PRO A 18 16.63 -8.81 -19.94
C PRO A 18 16.95 -10.30 -20.13
N PRO A 19 18.03 -10.65 -20.87
CA PRO A 19 18.44 -12.03 -21.02
C PRO A 19 18.88 -12.60 -19.66
N VAL A 20 18.60 -13.89 -19.44
CA VAL A 20 19.16 -14.66 -18.32
C VAL A 20 20.68 -14.75 -18.53
N LEU A 21 21.47 -14.23 -17.60
CA LEU A 21 22.93 -14.18 -17.70
C LEU A 21 23.58 -15.40 -17.03
N THR A 22 24.44 -16.06 -17.78
CA THR A 22 25.39 -17.10 -17.35
C THR A 22 26.60 -16.50 -16.62
N ASP A 23 27.25 -17.31 -15.78
CA ASP A 23 28.19 -17.01 -14.68
C ASP A 23 29.46 -16.15 -14.96
N SER A 24 29.65 -15.59 -16.15
CA SER A 24 30.93 -14.97 -16.57
C SER A 24 30.99 -13.44 -16.49
N GLN A 25 30.00 -12.76 -15.89
CA GLN A 25 29.88 -11.29 -15.94
C GLN A 25 29.68 -10.63 -14.57
N LYS A 26 30.38 -11.07 -13.52
CA LYS A 26 30.27 -10.48 -12.18
C LYS A 26 30.70 -9.01 -12.10
N GLY A 27 31.65 -8.55 -12.93
CA GLY A 27 32.12 -7.15 -12.94
C GLY A 27 31.14 -6.15 -13.56
N SER A 28 30.27 -6.57 -14.49
CA SER A 28 29.32 -5.66 -15.16
C SER A 28 28.03 -5.45 -14.38
N VAL A 29 27.72 -6.30 -13.40
CA VAL A 29 26.46 -6.22 -12.64
C VAL A 29 26.43 -4.99 -11.73
N GLU A 30 27.57 -4.62 -11.14
CA GLU A 30 27.69 -3.45 -10.26
C GLU A 30 27.54 -2.13 -11.05
N ASP A 31 28.19 -2.02 -12.21
CA ASP A 31 28.05 -0.87 -13.12
C ASP A 31 26.61 -0.75 -13.70
N ILE A 32 25.98 -1.89 -14.01
CA ILE A 32 24.59 -1.92 -14.45
C ILE A 32 23.65 -1.49 -13.32
N GLN A 33 23.89 -1.91 -12.07
CA GLN A 33 23.07 -1.50 -10.92
C GLN A 33 23.19 0.00 -10.62
N ILE A 34 24.39 0.57 -10.71
CA ILE A 34 24.64 2.01 -10.49
C ILE A 34 23.98 2.86 -11.59
N SER A 35 24.03 2.41 -12.85
CA SER A 35 23.41 3.12 -13.98
C SER A 35 21.86 3.04 -14.01
N LEU A 36 21.27 2.01 -13.40
CA LEU A 36 19.82 1.78 -13.40
C LEU A 36 19.08 2.65 -12.35
N ALA A 37 19.76 3.07 -11.28
CA ALA A 37 19.19 3.84 -10.17
C ALA A 37 18.48 5.16 -10.59
N PRO A 38 19.07 6.06 -11.39
CA PRO A 38 18.38 7.28 -11.84
C PRO A 38 17.24 7.00 -12.82
N TYR A 39 17.32 5.92 -13.61
CA TYR A 39 16.27 5.51 -14.53
C TYR A 39 15.05 4.94 -13.80
N ILE A 40 15.26 4.19 -12.72
CA ILE A 40 14.16 3.65 -11.90
C ILE A 40 13.46 4.78 -11.13
N GLN A 41 14.20 5.74 -10.59
CA GLN A 41 13.60 6.87 -9.87
C GLN A 41 12.82 7.80 -10.80
N SER A 42 13.31 8.03 -12.02
CA SER A 42 12.55 8.73 -13.07
C SER A 42 11.35 7.93 -13.57
N TYR A 43 11.46 6.61 -13.70
CA TYR A 43 10.33 5.72 -14.02
C TYR A 43 9.25 5.70 -12.93
N LEU A 44 9.64 5.67 -11.64
CA LEU A 44 8.70 5.69 -10.51
C LEU A 44 8.01 7.06 -10.35
N THR A 45 8.69 8.16 -10.68
CA THR A 45 8.13 9.52 -10.61
C THR A 45 7.24 9.84 -11.83
N GLN A 46 7.59 9.39 -13.03
CA GLN A 46 6.73 9.45 -14.23
C GLN A 46 5.55 8.47 -14.14
N THR A 47 5.74 7.40 -13.37
CA THR A 47 4.74 6.52 -12.73
C THR A 47 3.35 7.10 -12.55
N GLY A 48 3.34 8.21 -11.80
CA GLY A 48 2.19 8.78 -11.10
C GLY A 48 1.40 9.85 -11.84
N ARG A 49 1.79 10.20 -13.08
CA ARG A 49 1.23 11.34 -13.82
C ARG A 49 1.20 11.05 -15.32
N ARG A 50 0.12 10.41 -15.80
CA ARG A 50 -0.20 10.47 -17.24
C ARG A 50 -0.98 11.75 -17.55
N PRO A 51 -0.59 12.54 -18.55
CA PRO A 51 -1.41 13.65 -19.03
C PRO A 51 -2.66 13.07 -19.70
N SER A 52 -3.84 13.39 -19.16
CA SER A 52 -5.10 13.26 -19.89
C SER A 52 -5.21 14.44 -20.87
N CYS A 53 -5.82 14.22 -22.03
CA CYS A 53 -5.90 15.17 -23.16
C CYS A 53 -6.74 16.44 -22.88
N CYS A 54 -7.19 16.64 -21.65
CA CYS A 54 -7.83 17.86 -21.18
C CYS A 54 -7.26 18.16 -19.79
N SER A 55 -6.87 19.42 -19.54
CA SER A 55 -6.11 19.93 -18.38
C SER A 55 -6.77 19.78 -17.00
N VAL A 56 -7.63 18.79 -16.80
CA VAL A 56 -8.12 18.37 -15.48
C VAL A 56 -7.23 17.22 -15.01
N MET A 57 -6.32 17.51 -14.06
CA MET A 57 -5.56 16.48 -13.34
C MET A 57 -6.49 15.72 -12.38
N LEU A 58 -7.35 14.85 -12.91
CA LEU A 58 -8.04 13.87 -12.08
C LEU A 58 -7.04 12.77 -11.73
N PRO A 59 -6.83 12.45 -10.43
CA PRO A 59 -6.02 11.30 -10.05
C PRO A 59 -6.63 10.06 -10.70
N VAL A 60 -5.82 9.31 -11.46
CA VAL A 60 -6.25 8.05 -12.05
C VAL A 60 -6.55 7.11 -10.89
N ALA A 61 -7.85 6.89 -10.60
CA ALA A 61 -8.30 6.09 -9.48
C ALA A 61 -7.69 4.68 -9.48
N PHE A 62 -7.25 4.19 -10.65
CA PHE A 62 -6.68 2.86 -10.82
C PHE A 62 -5.50 2.84 -11.79
N GLU A 63 -4.36 3.41 -11.38
CA GLU A 63 -3.14 3.53 -12.20
C GLU A 63 -2.56 2.18 -12.70
N ARG A 64 -3.05 1.03 -12.18
CA ARG A 64 -2.67 -0.34 -12.59
C ARG A 64 -3.82 -1.37 -12.47
N ALA A 65 -5.08 -0.94 -12.56
CA ALA A 65 -6.15 -1.94 -12.67
C ALA A 65 -6.20 -2.48 -14.09
N ALA A 66 -6.53 -3.77 -14.21
CA ALA A 66 -6.76 -4.43 -15.48
C ALA A 66 -7.65 -3.55 -16.39
N PRO A 67 -7.19 -3.18 -17.60
CA PRO A 67 -7.88 -2.23 -18.48
C PRO A 67 -9.28 -2.70 -18.93
N ARG A 68 -9.69 -3.91 -18.57
CA ARG A 68 -10.93 -4.56 -19.00
C ARG A 68 -12.02 -4.64 -17.94
N SER A 69 -11.79 -4.27 -16.67
CA SER A 69 -12.82 -4.46 -15.63
C SER A 69 -12.88 -3.32 -14.62
N TRP A 70 -13.72 -2.33 -14.91
CA TRP A 70 -14.08 -1.27 -13.96
C TRP A 70 -14.92 -1.81 -12.78
N PHE A 71 -15.68 -2.88 -13.01
CA PHE A 71 -16.55 -3.52 -12.01
C PHE A 71 -15.84 -4.56 -11.12
N ASP A 72 -14.63 -4.98 -11.49
CA ASP A 72 -13.78 -5.86 -10.69
C ASP A 72 -12.31 -5.42 -10.83
N PRO A 73 -11.89 -4.39 -10.07
CA PRO A 73 -10.53 -3.86 -10.16
C PRO A 73 -9.56 -4.89 -9.58
N ARG A 74 -8.72 -5.47 -10.44
CA ARG A 74 -7.61 -6.38 -10.09
C ARG A 74 -6.30 -5.84 -10.63
N PHE A 75 -5.18 -6.20 -10.01
CA PHE A 75 -3.86 -5.94 -10.57
C PHE A 75 -3.64 -6.75 -11.86
N ASP A 76 -2.86 -6.20 -12.79
CA ASP A 76 -2.49 -6.87 -14.05
C ASP A 76 -1.71 -8.17 -13.83
N SER A 77 -0.99 -8.29 -12.70
CA SER A 77 -0.19 -9.48 -12.36
C SER A 77 -0.93 -10.36 -11.34
N PRO A 78 -1.12 -11.66 -11.62
CA PRO A 78 -1.79 -12.58 -10.71
C PRO A 78 -0.98 -12.82 -9.43
N VAL A 79 0.35 -12.77 -9.51
CA VAL A 79 1.24 -12.90 -8.34
C VAL A 79 1.07 -11.69 -7.42
N LEU A 80 1.03 -10.49 -8.00
CA LEU A 80 0.84 -9.25 -7.23
C LEU A 80 -0.55 -9.21 -6.60
N GLU A 81 -1.58 -9.68 -7.30
CA GLU A 81 -2.93 -9.81 -6.75
C GLU A 81 -2.97 -10.82 -5.60
N GLY A 82 -2.32 -11.99 -5.73
CA GLY A 82 -2.23 -12.96 -4.65
C GLY A 82 -1.56 -12.42 -3.38
N GLN A 83 -0.48 -11.63 -3.55
CA GLN A 83 0.20 -10.97 -2.43
C GLN A 83 -0.65 -9.86 -1.81
N PHE A 84 -1.34 -9.07 -2.63
CA PHE A 84 -2.28 -8.06 -2.15
C PHE A 84 -3.40 -8.70 -1.31
N GLN A 85 -4.06 -9.73 -1.82
CA GLN A 85 -5.14 -10.42 -1.11
C GLN A 85 -4.64 -10.99 0.22
N SER A 86 -3.45 -11.61 0.23
CA SER A 86 -2.85 -12.16 1.45
C SER A 86 -2.53 -11.06 2.49
N SER A 87 -2.04 -9.90 2.02
CA SER A 87 -1.67 -8.77 2.88
C SER A 87 -2.88 -8.03 3.46
N VAL A 88 -3.97 -7.92 2.69
CA VAL A 88 -5.18 -7.16 3.06
C VAL A 88 -6.18 -8.03 3.83
N PHE A 89 -6.11 -9.35 3.69
CA PHE A 89 -7.05 -10.29 4.33
C PHE A 89 -7.23 -10.08 5.86
N PRO A 90 -6.18 -9.85 6.68
CA PRO A 90 -6.35 -9.56 8.10
C PRO A 90 -7.20 -8.30 8.36
N GLN A 91 -7.03 -7.27 7.53
CA GLN A 91 -7.81 -6.02 7.64
C GLN A 91 -9.27 -6.25 7.21
N ILE A 92 -9.50 -7.01 6.13
CA ILE A 92 -10.84 -7.40 5.68
C ILE A 92 -11.58 -8.20 6.76
N ARG A 93 -10.90 -9.18 7.36
CA ARG A 93 -11.44 -9.99 8.47
C ARG A 93 -11.78 -9.10 9.67
N LEU A 94 -10.90 -8.17 10.03
CA LEU A 94 -11.13 -7.25 11.14
C LEU A 94 -12.35 -6.33 10.89
N LYS A 95 -12.47 -5.75 9.69
CA LYS A 95 -13.63 -4.93 9.31
C LYS A 95 -14.93 -5.72 9.41
N PHE A 96 -14.95 -6.96 8.91
CA PHE A 96 -16.14 -7.80 9.00
C PHE A 96 -16.52 -8.14 10.44
N ARG A 97 -15.53 -8.38 11.32
CA ARG A 97 -15.79 -8.57 12.76
C ARG A 97 -16.37 -7.32 13.42
N PHE A 98 -15.91 -6.13 13.06
CA PHE A 98 -16.53 -4.88 13.52
C PHE A 98 -17.98 -4.74 13.01
N ALA A 99 -18.26 -5.15 11.77
CA ALA A 99 -19.63 -5.17 11.24
C ALA A 99 -20.53 -6.11 12.07
N LEU A 100 -20.07 -7.33 12.32
CA LEU A 100 -20.79 -8.32 13.11
C LEU A 100 -21.00 -7.85 14.55
N PHE A 101 -19.99 -7.23 15.17
CA PHE A 101 -20.11 -6.65 16.49
C PHE A 101 -21.16 -5.53 16.53
N TYR A 102 -21.18 -4.66 15.52
CA TYR A 102 -22.21 -3.63 15.39
C TYR A 102 -23.62 -4.24 15.25
N ILE A 103 -23.78 -5.24 14.39
CA ILE A 103 -25.06 -5.96 14.22
C ILE A 103 -25.50 -6.61 15.53
N LEU A 104 -24.58 -7.24 16.28
CA LEU A 104 -24.85 -7.83 17.59
C LEU A 104 -25.28 -6.77 18.60
N LEU A 105 -24.59 -5.62 18.64
CA LEU A 105 -24.94 -4.51 19.52
C LEU A 105 -26.35 -3.98 19.20
N CYS A 106 -26.66 -3.70 17.93
CA CYS A 106 -27.99 -3.27 17.50
C CYS A 106 -29.06 -4.32 17.86
N SER A 107 -28.78 -5.60 17.61
CA SER A 107 -29.71 -6.70 17.94
C SER A 107 -29.97 -6.80 19.44
N LEU A 108 -28.94 -6.61 20.28
CA LEU A 108 -29.10 -6.59 21.74
C LEU A 108 -29.93 -5.39 22.21
N VAL A 109 -29.70 -4.20 21.66
CA VAL A 109 -30.49 -3.00 22.00
C VAL A 109 -31.96 -3.20 21.63
N TRP A 110 -32.24 -3.72 20.42
CA TRP A 110 -33.60 -4.03 20.01
C TRP A 110 -34.23 -5.14 20.85
N LEU A 111 -33.48 -6.19 21.19
CA LEU A 111 -33.96 -7.26 22.06
C LEU A 111 -34.34 -6.72 23.44
N PHE A 112 -33.52 -5.85 24.02
CA PHE A 112 -33.81 -5.22 25.31
C PHE A 112 -35.05 -4.32 25.24
N TYR A 113 -35.19 -3.52 24.17
CA TYR A 113 -36.38 -2.70 23.97
C TYR A 113 -37.67 -3.54 23.97
N PHE A 114 -37.71 -4.63 23.19
CA PHE A 114 -38.90 -5.49 23.12
C PHE A 114 -39.12 -6.35 24.36
N LEU A 115 -38.08 -6.64 25.14
CA LEU A 115 -38.20 -7.43 26.37
C LEU A 115 -38.74 -6.61 27.55
N PHE A 116 -38.37 -5.33 27.64
CA PHE A 116 -38.68 -4.48 28.79
C PHE A 116 -39.85 -3.51 28.56
N ASP A 117 -39.97 -2.92 27.35
CA ASP A 117 -40.94 -1.85 27.04
C ASP A 117 -41.94 -2.27 25.96
N GLY A 118 -41.53 -3.15 25.03
CA GLY A 118 -42.26 -3.46 23.79
C GLY A 118 -43.47 -4.38 23.90
N GLY A 119 -44.53 -3.94 24.59
CA GLY A 119 -45.92 -4.24 24.28
C GLY A 119 -46.45 -5.69 24.47
N PRO A 120 -47.77 -5.91 24.30
CA PRO A 120 -48.46 -7.17 24.64
C PRO A 120 -48.02 -8.35 23.75
N THR A 121 -48.46 -9.57 24.10
CA THR A 121 -48.15 -10.89 23.50
C THR A 121 -48.15 -11.00 21.95
N GLN A 122 -48.63 -9.99 21.22
CA GLN A 122 -48.65 -9.92 19.76
C GLN A 122 -47.25 -9.76 19.12
N TYR A 123 -46.25 -9.20 19.82
CA TYR A 123 -44.90 -8.97 19.24
C TYR A 123 -43.88 -10.10 19.48
N THR A 124 -44.34 -11.26 19.97
CA THR A 124 -43.46 -12.42 20.25
C THR A 124 -42.67 -12.91 19.03
N LEU A 125 -43.29 -12.87 17.84
CA LEU A 125 -42.64 -13.22 16.57
C LEU A 125 -41.44 -12.31 16.25
N LEU A 126 -41.55 -11.02 16.57
CA LEU A 126 -40.51 -10.02 16.34
C LEU A 126 -39.31 -10.25 17.28
N THR A 127 -39.58 -10.49 18.56
CA THR A 127 -38.54 -10.82 19.55
C THR A 127 -37.78 -12.10 19.17
N VAL A 128 -38.48 -13.15 18.71
CA VAL A 128 -37.84 -14.38 18.23
C VAL A 128 -36.95 -14.11 17.01
N SER A 129 -37.42 -13.29 16.07
CA SER A 129 -36.67 -12.96 14.85
C SER A 129 -35.38 -12.18 15.15
N ILE A 130 -35.41 -11.25 16.10
CA ILE A 130 -34.22 -10.53 16.58
C ILE A 130 -33.26 -11.50 17.29
N GLY A 131 -33.79 -12.44 18.09
CA GLY A 131 -33.01 -13.50 18.72
C GLY A 131 -32.27 -14.39 17.70
N LEU A 132 -32.93 -14.73 16.57
CA LEU A 132 -32.30 -15.49 15.49
C LEU A 132 -31.14 -14.73 14.83
N ILE A 133 -31.25 -13.43 14.64
CA ILE A 133 -30.13 -12.61 14.11
C ILE A 133 -29.00 -12.52 15.10
N LEU A 134 -29.29 -12.39 16.39
CA LEU A 134 -28.26 -12.41 17.42
C LEU A 134 -27.46 -13.71 17.35
N VAL A 135 -28.16 -14.86 17.26
CA VAL A 135 -27.52 -16.17 17.08
C VAL A 135 -26.72 -16.23 15.78
N PHE A 136 -27.27 -15.77 14.66
CA PHE A 136 -26.57 -15.73 13.37
C PHE A 136 -25.31 -14.84 13.42
N GLY A 137 -25.38 -13.70 14.10
CA GLY A 137 -24.23 -12.81 14.31
C GLY A 137 -23.14 -13.45 15.16
N LEU A 138 -23.50 -14.22 16.20
CA LEU A 138 -22.55 -14.97 17.04
C LEU A 138 -21.90 -16.11 16.25
N VAL A 139 -22.68 -16.86 15.47
CA VAL A 139 -22.17 -17.91 14.57
C VAL A 139 -21.24 -17.30 13.53
N GLY A 140 -21.63 -16.19 12.92
CA GLY A 140 -20.79 -15.43 12.00
C GLY A 140 -19.47 -15.01 12.64
N MET A 141 -19.53 -14.49 13.88
CA MET A 141 -18.34 -14.08 14.63
C MET A 141 -17.41 -15.26 14.89
N TRP A 142 -17.94 -16.41 15.32
CA TRP A 142 -17.18 -17.64 15.49
C TRP A 142 -16.57 -18.13 14.18
N LEU A 143 -17.33 -18.15 13.08
CA LEU A 143 -16.84 -18.55 11.75
C LEU A 143 -15.67 -17.69 11.29
N THR A 144 -15.63 -16.38 11.62
CA THR A 144 -14.50 -15.52 11.24
C THR A 144 -13.16 -15.91 11.88
N HIS A 145 -13.15 -16.73 12.93
CA HIS A 145 -11.93 -17.27 13.54
C HIS A 145 -11.40 -18.51 12.82
N THR A 146 -12.25 -19.22 12.10
CA THR A 146 -11.90 -20.45 11.40
C THR A 146 -11.24 -20.18 10.05
N ASP A 147 -10.51 -21.18 9.52
CA ASP A 147 -9.96 -21.12 8.16
C ASP A 147 -11.02 -21.26 7.06
N VAL A 148 -12.23 -21.70 7.41
CA VAL A 148 -13.38 -21.75 6.50
C VAL A 148 -13.68 -20.35 5.94
N TYR A 149 -13.59 -19.32 6.79
CA TYR A 149 -13.78 -17.93 6.36
C TYR A 149 -12.72 -17.47 5.37
N ARG A 150 -11.48 -17.97 5.46
CA ARG A 150 -10.41 -17.65 4.50
C ARG A 150 -10.71 -18.24 3.11
N ALA A 151 -11.26 -19.44 3.06
CA ALA A 151 -11.61 -20.10 1.80
C ALA A 151 -12.88 -19.52 1.15
N HIS A 152 -13.88 -19.14 1.96
CA HIS A 152 -15.22 -18.78 1.48
C HIS A 152 -15.66 -17.37 1.91
N THR A 153 -14.74 -16.39 1.89
CA THR A 153 -15.03 -15.01 2.36
C THR A 153 -16.24 -14.38 1.65
N ASN A 154 -16.25 -14.38 0.32
CA ASN A 154 -17.32 -13.75 -0.47
C ASN A 154 -18.68 -14.42 -0.22
N LEU A 155 -18.71 -15.75 -0.10
CA LEU A 155 -19.93 -16.49 0.15
C LEU A 155 -20.50 -16.12 1.53
N ILE A 156 -19.70 -16.20 2.59
CA ILE A 156 -20.14 -15.91 3.97
C ILE A 156 -20.57 -14.45 4.12
N SER A 157 -19.84 -13.51 3.52
CA SER A 157 -20.21 -12.08 3.55
C SER A 157 -21.49 -11.82 2.74
N SER A 158 -21.69 -12.50 1.61
CA SER A 158 -22.92 -12.36 0.81
C SER A 158 -24.14 -12.94 1.53
N THR A 159 -24.00 -14.10 2.20
CA THR A 159 -25.08 -14.68 3.00
C THR A 159 -25.47 -13.79 4.17
N CYS A 160 -24.49 -13.14 4.82
CA CYS A 160 -24.76 -12.18 5.88
C CYS A 160 -25.54 -10.96 5.37
N ALA A 161 -25.13 -10.37 4.25
CA ALA A 161 -25.83 -9.24 3.64
C ALA A 161 -27.27 -9.59 3.23
N ILE A 162 -27.47 -10.75 2.58
CA ILE A 162 -28.80 -11.21 2.17
C ILE A 162 -29.70 -11.45 3.39
N LEU A 163 -29.19 -12.06 4.46
CA LEU A 163 -29.97 -12.29 5.68
C LEU A 163 -30.38 -10.98 6.38
N LEU A 164 -29.51 -9.97 6.40
CA LEU A 164 -29.86 -8.63 6.90
C LEU A 164 -30.96 -7.97 6.05
N CYS A 165 -30.86 -8.06 4.72
CA CYS A 165 -31.89 -7.56 3.81
C CYS A 165 -33.23 -8.28 4.03
N LEU A 166 -33.22 -9.61 4.12
CA LEU A 166 -34.43 -10.40 4.35
C LEU A 166 -35.05 -10.09 5.70
N PHE A 167 -34.25 -9.90 6.75
CA PHE A 167 -34.78 -9.48 8.04
C PHE A 167 -35.42 -8.09 7.99
N SER A 168 -34.80 -7.13 7.31
CA SER A 168 -35.39 -5.80 7.16
C SER A 168 -36.74 -5.83 6.41
N LEU A 169 -36.86 -6.67 5.36
CA LEU A 169 -38.14 -6.89 4.66
C LEU A 169 -39.16 -7.60 5.55
N PHE A 170 -38.72 -8.55 6.38
CA PHE A 170 -39.56 -9.22 7.37
C PHE A 170 -40.09 -8.23 8.39
N LEU A 171 -39.25 -7.32 8.91
CA LEU A 171 -39.69 -6.26 9.80
C LEU A 171 -40.79 -5.40 9.16
N LEU A 172 -40.64 -5.04 7.89
CA LEU A 172 -41.65 -4.24 7.19
C LEU A 172 -43.02 -4.94 7.06
N LEU A 173 -43.05 -6.27 6.96
CA LEU A 173 -44.28 -7.06 6.78
C LEU A 173 -45.04 -7.34 8.07
N PHE A 174 -44.32 -7.50 9.19
CA PHE A 174 -44.90 -8.00 10.45
C PHE A 174 -45.00 -6.94 11.54
N THR A 175 -44.56 -5.71 11.27
CA THR A 175 -44.57 -4.61 12.22
C THR A 175 -45.67 -3.62 11.82
N ASP A 176 -46.93 -4.00 12.05
CA ASP A 176 -48.10 -3.22 11.59
C ASP A 176 -48.19 -1.83 12.28
N GLU A 177 -48.19 -1.78 13.61
CA GLU A 177 -48.33 -0.54 14.38
C GLU A 177 -47.13 -0.20 15.28
N ALA A 178 -46.18 -1.13 15.44
CA ALA A 178 -45.08 -0.96 16.39
C ALA A 178 -43.97 -0.02 15.88
N LEU A 179 -43.87 0.23 14.58
CA LEU A 179 -42.84 1.10 14.02
C LEU A 179 -43.42 2.01 12.95
N SER A 180 -43.08 3.30 13.04
CA SER A 180 -43.51 4.28 12.04
C SER A 180 -42.88 3.98 10.67
N PRO A 181 -43.52 4.41 9.56
CA PRO A 181 -42.94 4.29 8.21
C PRO A 181 -41.55 4.94 8.09
N LEU A 182 -41.28 5.99 8.87
CA LEU A 182 -39.94 6.60 8.96
C LEU A 182 -38.93 5.68 9.63
N GLY A 183 -39.34 4.90 10.65
CA GLY A 183 -38.49 3.92 11.30
C GLY A 183 -38.05 2.82 10.34
N HIS A 184 -38.98 2.26 9.57
CA HIS A 184 -38.65 1.28 8.52
C HIS A 184 -37.70 1.84 7.47
N PHE A 185 -37.93 3.08 7.03
CA PHE A 185 -37.05 3.75 6.08
C PHE A 185 -35.65 4.01 6.65
N SER A 186 -35.54 4.36 7.94
CA SER A 186 -34.24 4.53 8.61
C SER A 186 -33.46 3.22 8.68
N ILE A 187 -34.12 2.11 9.03
CA ILE A 187 -33.49 0.78 9.06
C ILE A 187 -33.01 0.40 7.65
N CYS A 188 -33.80 0.72 6.61
CA CYS A 188 -33.39 0.49 5.24
C CYS A 188 -32.08 1.24 4.88
N ILE A 189 -31.98 2.53 5.22
CA ILE A 189 -30.76 3.31 4.98
C ILE A 189 -29.58 2.73 5.78
N GLU A 190 -29.79 2.37 7.05
CA GLU A 190 -28.76 1.76 7.89
C GLU A 190 -28.22 0.47 7.27
N VAL A 191 -29.09 -0.44 6.83
CA VAL A 191 -28.71 -1.71 6.19
C VAL A 191 -27.94 -1.46 4.89
N VAL A 192 -28.43 -0.57 4.02
CA VAL A 192 -27.76 -0.24 2.74
C VAL A 192 -26.36 0.34 3.00
N MET A 193 -26.24 1.29 3.94
CA MET A 193 -24.95 1.89 4.28
C MET A 193 -23.99 0.89 4.93
N LEU A 194 -24.48 0.01 5.80
CA LEU A 194 -23.66 -1.03 6.42
C LEU A 194 -23.08 -1.99 5.37
N ILE A 195 -23.89 -2.39 4.38
CA ILE A 195 -23.45 -3.26 3.28
C ILE A 195 -22.38 -2.56 2.41
N TYR A 196 -22.55 -1.29 2.06
CA TYR A 196 -21.57 -0.56 1.24
C TYR A 196 -20.26 -0.24 1.97
N THR A 197 -20.28 -0.04 3.30
CA THR A 197 -19.14 0.52 4.03
C THR A 197 -18.31 -0.51 4.79
N ILE A 198 -18.94 -1.49 5.44
CA ILE A 198 -18.26 -2.38 6.39
C ILE A 198 -18.20 -3.83 5.91
N ILE A 199 -19.25 -4.32 5.22
CA ILE A 199 -19.27 -5.70 4.74
C ILE A 199 -18.31 -5.85 3.54
N PRO A 200 -17.31 -6.76 3.61
CA PRO A 200 -16.31 -6.90 2.56
C PRO A 200 -16.85 -7.71 1.38
N LEU A 201 -17.51 -7.04 0.46
CA LEU A 201 -18.02 -7.61 -0.79
C LEU A 201 -17.33 -6.95 -2.00
N PRO A 202 -17.15 -7.69 -3.11
CA PRO A 202 -16.74 -7.06 -4.36
C PRO A 202 -17.86 -6.12 -4.85
N LEU A 203 -17.46 -5.11 -5.63
CA LEU A 203 -18.34 -4.02 -6.05
C LEU A 203 -19.62 -4.51 -6.73
N TRP A 204 -19.51 -5.47 -7.64
CA TRP A 204 -20.67 -6.00 -8.36
C TRP A 204 -21.67 -6.69 -7.42
N LEU A 205 -21.22 -7.58 -6.52
CA LEU A 205 -22.12 -8.26 -5.57
C LEU A 205 -22.81 -7.26 -4.65
N CYS A 206 -22.06 -6.32 -4.09
CA CYS A 206 -22.59 -5.28 -3.22
C CYS A 206 -23.70 -4.49 -3.92
N CYS A 207 -23.41 -3.95 -5.12
CA CYS A 207 -24.39 -3.20 -5.90
C CYS A 207 -25.64 -4.03 -6.25
N THR A 208 -25.47 -5.30 -6.64
CA THR A 208 -26.61 -6.17 -6.99
C THR A 208 -27.51 -6.46 -5.80
N ILE A 209 -26.94 -6.83 -4.65
CA ILE A 209 -27.71 -7.16 -3.44
C ILE A 209 -28.48 -5.93 -2.95
N THR A 210 -27.82 -4.78 -2.87
CA THR A 210 -28.46 -3.56 -2.36
C THR A 210 -29.51 -3.00 -3.31
N THR A 211 -29.31 -3.07 -4.64
CA THR A 211 -30.34 -2.60 -5.59
C THR A 211 -31.57 -3.49 -5.59
N VAL A 212 -31.39 -4.83 -5.59
CA VAL A 212 -32.51 -5.77 -5.46
C VAL A 212 -33.27 -5.52 -4.16
N TYR A 213 -32.54 -5.36 -3.04
CA TYR A 213 -33.15 -5.05 -1.75
C TYR A 213 -33.95 -3.75 -1.76
N SER A 214 -33.40 -2.64 -2.27
CA SER A 214 -34.10 -1.35 -2.29
C SER A 214 -35.35 -1.39 -3.16
N VAL A 215 -35.32 -2.06 -4.31
CA VAL A 215 -36.51 -2.24 -5.16
C VAL A 215 -37.56 -3.08 -4.43
N CYS A 216 -37.17 -4.21 -3.83
CA CYS A 216 -38.08 -5.02 -3.04
C CYS A 216 -38.69 -4.24 -1.86
N PHE A 217 -37.88 -3.43 -1.17
CA PHE A 217 -38.31 -2.62 -0.04
C PHE A 217 -39.33 -1.55 -0.44
N GLU A 218 -39.10 -0.83 -1.55
CA GLU A 218 -40.06 0.18 -2.02
C GLU A 218 -41.35 -0.44 -2.56
N VAL A 219 -41.27 -1.55 -3.30
CA VAL A 219 -42.45 -2.27 -3.78
C VAL A 219 -43.29 -2.78 -2.60
N LEU A 220 -42.64 -3.40 -1.61
CA LEU A 220 -43.31 -3.91 -0.42
C LEU A 220 -43.90 -2.77 0.42
N SER A 221 -43.16 -1.68 0.58
CA SER A 221 -43.64 -0.50 1.30
C SER A 221 -44.83 0.15 0.60
N PHE A 222 -44.87 0.15 -0.73
CA PHE A 222 -46.02 0.64 -1.51
C PHE A 222 -47.25 -0.25 -1.28
N PHE A 223 -47.09 -1.57 -1.29
CA PHE A 223 -48.19 -2.51 -1.01
C PHE A 223 -48.71 -2.39 0.43
N CYS A 224 -47.82 -2.30 1.43
CA CYS A 224 -48.21 -2.10 2.82
C CYS A 224 -48.96 -0.77 3.02
N GLN A 225 -48.50 0.31 2.37
CA GLN A 225 -49.16 1.61 2.45
C GLN A 225 -50.53 1.62 1.77
N LEU A 226 -50.69 0.91 0.64
CA LEU A 226 -51.98 0.74 -0.02
C LEU A 226 -52.96 -0.07 0.84
N HIS A 227 -52.47 -1.10 1.55
CA HIS A 227 -53.29 -1.92 2.43
C HIS A 227 -53.77 -1.13 3.67
N TYR A 228 -52.90 -0.31 4.25
CA TYR A 228 -53.25 0.55 5.39
C TYR A 228 -54.30 1.62 5.03
N ASP A 229 -54.18 2.24 3.85
CA ASP A 229 -55.15 3.26 3.37
C ASP A 229 -56.53 2.65 3.06
N GLN A 230 -56.61 1.34 2.83
CA GLN A 230 -57.85 0.60 2.55
C GLN A 230 -58.62 0.18 3.83
N GLN A 231 -58.09 0.45 5.02
CA GLN A 231 -58.74 0.10 6.28
C GLN A 231 -59.82 1.14 6.65
N PRO A 232 -61.11 0.76 6.72
CA PRO A 232 -62.21 1.70 6.89
C PRO A 232 -62.41 1.99 8.38
N SER A 233 -61.70 2.95 8.95
CA SER A 233 -61.93 3.29 10.37
C SER A 233 -62.13 4.77 10.68
N VAL A 234 -62.05 5.69 9.70
CA VAL A 234 -62.33 7.12 9.97
C VAL A 234 -63.01 7.87 8.82
N GLU A 235 -63.79 7.20 7.96
CA GLU A 235 -64.72 7.90 7.05
C GLU A 235 -66.06 8.27 7.72
N SER A 236 -66.32 7.80 8.94
CA SER A 236 -67.62 8.01 9.62
C SER A 236 -67.71 9.28 10.48
N LEU A 237 -66.66 10.12 10.58
CA LEU A 237 -66.70 11.35 11.39
C LEU A 237 -66.26 12.65 10.69
N ARG A 238 -65.93 12.63 9.39
CA ARG A 238 -65.59 13.84 8.64
C ARG A 238 -66.78 14.28 7.80
N GLY A 239 -67.31 15.47 8.10
CA GLY A 239 -68.48 16.06 7.45
C GLY A 239 -68.34 16.25 5.93
N PRO A 240 -69.40 16.71 5.26
CA PRO A 240 -69.58 16.64 3.81
C PRO A 240 -68.83 17.76 3.08
N ASP A 241 -67.56 18.00 3.42
CA ASP A 241 -66.70 18.83 2.59
C ASP A 241 -65.98 17.93 1.59
N ARG A 242 -66.52 17.95 0.37
CA ARG A 242 -65.92 17.38 -0.84
C ARG A 242 -64.49 17.90 -0.98
N PHE A 243 -63.53 17.15 -0.46
CA PHE A 243 -62.12 17.30 -0.80
C PHE A 243 -61.86 16.38 -1.99
N ASP A 244 -61.48 16.95 -3.13
CA ASP A 244 -61.26 16.25 -4.39
C ASP A 244 -60.36 15.01 -4.19
N GLY A 245 -60.87 13.82 -4.54
CA GLY A 245 -60.13 12.55 -4.46
C GLY A 245 -58.86 12.51 -5.31
N ASP A 246 -58.66 13.50 -6.19
CA ASP A 246 -57.42 13.71 -6.94
C ASP A 246 -56.24 14.13 -6.03
N SER A 247 -56.53 14.73 -4.87
CA SER A 247 -55.51 15.27 -3.96
C SER A 247 -54.75 14.18 -3.18
N THR A 248 -55.43 13.11 -2.78
CA THR A 248 -54.90 12.07 -1.87
C THR A 248 -53.96 11.12 -2.62
N GLY A 249 -54.35 10.66 -3.82
CA GLY A 249 -53.47 9.84 -4.67
C GLY A 249 -52.18 10.59 -5.01
N ASN A 250 -52.30 11.87 -5.36
CA ASN A 250 -51.16 12.73 -5.64
C ASN A 250 -50.20 12.90 -4.44
N PHE A 251 -50.68 12.77 -3.19
CA PHE A 251 -49.83 12.85 -2.00
C PHE A 251 -48.99 11.57 -1.80
N VAL A 252 -49.58 10.39 -1.99
CA VAL A 252 -48.86 9.10 -1.87
C VAL A 252 -47.75 8.97 -2.92
N TYR A 253 -48.04 9.31 -4.18
CA TYR A 253 -47.03 9.30 -5.24
C TYR A 253 -45.90 10.32 -4.98
N LYS A 254 -46.20 11.48 -4.38
CA LYS A 254 -45.17 12.44 -3.96
C LYS A 254 -44.25 11.88 -2.86
N ILE A 255 -44.78 11.11 -1.91
CA ILE A 255 -43.96 10.51 -0.84
C ILE A 255 -43.03 9.42 -1.40
N VAL A 256 -43.57 8.52 -2.22
CA VAL A 256 -42.78 7.43 -2.83
C VAL A 256 -41.68 8.00 -3.72
N THR A 257 -41.97 9.02 -4.53
CA THR A 257 -40.96 9.66 -5.38
C THR A 257 -39.82 10.29 -4.58
N ILE A 258 -40.13 10.95 -3.44
CA ILE A 258 -39.10 11.49 -2.54
C ILE A 258 -38.23 10.36 -1.95
N ARG A 259 -38.84 9.26 -1.49
CA ARG A 259 -38.10 8.11 -0.92
C ARG A 259 -37.17 7.46 -1.93
N VAL A 260 -37.64 7.24 -3.16
CA VAL A 260 -36.82 6.70 -4.25
C VAL A 260 -35.65 7.63 -4.56
N LEU A 261 -35.87 8.95 -4.57
CA LEU A 261 -34.80 9.92 -4.80
C LEU A 261 -33.75 9.90 -3.68
N ILE A 262 -34.17 9.83 -2.42
CA ILE A 262 -33.24 9.71 -1.28
C ILE A 262 -32.45 8.40 -1.35
N GLN A 263 -33.09 7.28 -1.68
CA GLN A 263 -32.40 6.00 -1.84
C GLN A 263 -31.38 6.03 -2.97
N LEU A 264 -31.71 6.65 -4.10
CA LEU A 264 -30.76 6.85 -5.19
C LEU A 264 -29.54 7.65 -4.70
N CYS A 265 -29.74 8.72 -3.93
CA CYS A 265 -28.65 9.48 -3.33
C CYS A 265 -27.79 8.62 -2.38
N VAL A 266 -28.41 7.79 -1.54
CA VAL A 266 -27.70 6.87 -0.64
C VAL A 266 -26.90 5.81 -1.42
N HIS A 267 -27.45 5.26 -2.50
CA HIS A 267 -26.70 4.34 -3.37
C HIS A 267 -25.50 5.02 -4.04
N ILE A 268 -25.66 6.24 -4.56
CA ILE A 268 -24.55 7.00 -5.17
C ILE A 268 -23.45 7.24 -4.12
N LEU A 269 -23.84 7.65 -2.90
CA LEU A 269 -22.91 7.86 -1.79
C LEU A 269 -22.19 6.57 -1.40
N GLY A 270 -22.94 5.47 -1.25
CA GLY A 270 -22.41 4.15 -0.90
C GLY A 270 -21.41 3.62 -1.93
N VAL A 271 -21.76 3.69 -3.22
CA VAL A 271 -20.87 3.32 -4.33
C VAL A 271 -19.62 4.18 -4.34
N HIS A 272 -19.75 5.50 -4.13
CA HIS A 272 -18.60 6.40 -4.05
C HIS A 272 -17.65 6.01 -2.89
N ILE A 273 -18.18 5.75 -1.69
CA ILE A 273 -17.36 5.33 -0.53
C ILE A 273 -16.67 3.99 -0.79
N LEU A 274 -17.36 3.03 -1.40
CA LEU A 274 -16.82 1.72 -1.73
C LEU A 274 -15.66 1.84 -2.73
N ILE A 275 -15.85 2.59 -3.82
CA ILE A 275 -14.81 2.84 -4.82
C ILE A 275 -13.61 3.52 -4.16
N MET A 276 -13.82 4.58 -3.38
CA MET A 276 -12.74 5.30 -2.71
C MET A 276 -11.94 4.41 -1.75
N THR A 277 -12.62 3.48 -1.07
CA THR A 277 -11.98 2.54 -0.16
C THR A 277 -11.15 1.50 -0.92
N VAL A 278 -11.66 0.93 -2.01
CA VAL A 278 -10.93 -0.02 -2.86
C VAL A 278 -9.69 0.65 -3.49
N VAL A 279 -9.88 1.85 -4.06
CA VAL A 279 -8.79 2.67 -4.63
C VAL A 279 -7.72 2.96 -3.59
N ARG A 280 -8.12 3.40 -2.40
CA ARG A 280 -7.20 3.73 -1.31
C ARG A 280 -6.41 2.51 -0.86
N MET A 281 -7.05 1.35 -0.66
CA MET A 281 -6.36 0.12 -0.23
C MET A 281 -5.31 -0.33 -1.26
N ARG A 282 -5.68 -0.34 -2.55
CA ARG A 282 -4.75 -0.72 -3.63
C ARG A 282 -3.62 0.28 -3.81
N GLY A 283 -3.92 1.58 -3.76
CA GLY A 283 -2.93 2.66 -3.84
C GLY A 283 -1.93 2.63 -2.68
N THR A 284 -2.41 2.39 -1.46
CA THR A 284 -1.53 2.26 -0.28
C THR A 284 -0.63 1.04 -0.39
N PHE A 285 -1.15 -0.11 -0.82
CA PHE A 285 -0.34 -1.32 -1.01
C PHE A 285 0.82 -1.07 -2.00
N MET A 286 0.54 -0.44 -3.14
CA MET A 286 1.57 -0.13 -4.14
C MET A 286 2.63 0.82 -3.61
N LYS A 287 2.23 1.90 -2.94
CA LYS A 287 3.16 2.88 -2.36
C LYS A 287 4.02 2.24 -1.29
N VAL A 288 3.45 1.43 -0.40
CA VAL A 288 4.21 0.73 0.65
C VAL A 288 5.20 -0.25 0.02
N GLY A 289 4.79 -1.01 -1.00
CA GLY A 289 5.67 -1.94 -1.71
C GLY A 289 6.86 -1.24 -2.39
N GLN A 290 6.62 -0.10 -3.05
CA GLN A 290 7.69 0.69 -3.67
C GLN A 290 8.67 1.25 -2.64
N ASN A 291 8.17 1.79 -1.53
CA ASN A 291 9.02 2.31 -0.45
C ASN A 291 9.89 1.21 0.17
N LEU A 292 9.36 0.00 0.33
CA LEU A 292 10.12 -1.14 0.84
C LEU A 292 11.21 -1.58 -0.14
N LEU A 293 10.92 -1.61 -1.44
CA LEU A 293 11.91 -1.94 -2.47
C LEU A 293 13.06 -0.92 -2.48
N VAL A 294 12.73 0.37 -2.50
CA VAL A 294 13.74 1.44 -2.47
C VAL A 294 14.57 1.38 -1.19
N ARG A 295 13.94 1.15 -0.04
CA ARG A 295 14.67 0.98 1.23
C ARG A 295 15.66 -0.18 1.18
N ARG A 296 15.25 -1.33 0.65
CA ARG A 296 16.12 -2.50 0.51
C ARG A 296 17.28 -2.22 -0.44
N GLN A 297 17.03 -1.54 -1.56
CA GLN A 297 18.08 -1.16 -2.50
C GLN A 297 19.09 -0.22 -1.83
N LEU A 298 18.61 0.79 -1.10
CA LEU A 298 19.46 1.74 -0.38
C LEU A 298 20.31 1.04 0.69
N GLU A 299 19.76 0.03 1.37
CA GLU A 299 20.50 -0.77 2.34
C GLU A 299 21.61 -1.62 1.68
N MET A 300 21.34 -2.22 0.52
CA MET A 300 22.37 -2.94 -0.26
C MET A 300 23.45 -1.99 -0.78
N GLU A 301 23.08 -0.83 -1.33
CA GLU A 301 24.05 0.18 -1.79
C GLU A 301 24.89 0.73 -0.63
N LYS A 302 24.30 0.89 0.57
CA LYS A 302 25.05 1.27 1.77
C LYS A 302 26.10 0.22 2.10
N GLN A 303 25.72 -1.07 2.14
CA GLN A 303 26.67 -2.15 2.42
C GLN A 303 27.79 -2.22 1.40
N LEU A 304 27.48 -1.99 0.12
CA LEU A 304 28.49 -1.94 -0.94
C LEU A 304 29.47 -0.78 -0.72
N LYS A 305 28.96 0.43 -0.44
CA LYS A 305 29.79 1.60 -0.15
C LYS A 305 30.68 1.39 1.07
N GLU A 306 30.14 0.80 2.12
CA GLU A 306 30.87 0.49 3.36
C GLU A 306 32.01 -0.50 3.07
N LYS A 307 31.74 -1.59 2.33
CA LYS A 307 32.78 -2.52 1.89
C LYS A 307 33.86 -1.87 1.02
N MET A 308 33.46 -1.00 0.09
CA MET A 308 34.41 -0.25 -0.76
C MET A 308 35.31 0.67 0.07
N ILE A 309 34.74 1.36 1.07
CA ILE A 309 35.49 2.24 1.99
C ILE A 309 36.51 1.42 2.78
N HIS A 310 36.08 0.30 3.38
CA HIS A 310 36.98 -0.55 4.17
C HIS A 310 38.01 -1.32 3.33
N SER A 311 37.77 -1.50 2.03
CA SER A 311 38.76 -2.10 1.12
C SER A 311 39.89 -1.13 0.73
N MET A 312 39.66 0.18 0.87
CA MET A 312 40.61 1.22 0.47
C MET A 312 41.28 1.90 1.67
N MET A 313 40.67 1.84 2.85
CA MET A 313 41.12 2.57 4.03
C MET A 313 41.03 1.70 5.29
N PRO A 314 41.98 1.82 6.22
CA PRO A 314 41.90 1.17 7.51
C PRO A 314 40.62 1.56 8.28
N PRO A 315 40.03 0.65 9.06
CA PRO A 315 38.72 0.82 9.68
C PRO A 315 38.62 2.07 10.55
N LYS A 316 39.66 2.38 11.33
CA LYS A 316 39.69 3.58 12.18
C LYS A 316 39.64 4.89 11.39
N VAL A 317 40.29 4.94 10.23
CA VAL A 317 40.28 6.12 9.35
C VAL A 317 38.93 6.21 8.64
N ALA A 318 38.41 5.08 8.16
CA ALA A 318 37.07 4.98 7.57
C ALA A 318 35.97 5.48 8.53
N ASP A 319 36.00 5.05 9.79
CA ASP A 319 35.02 5.45 10.80
C ASP A 319 35.08 6.94 11.12
N LEU A 320 36.29 7.51 11.21
CA LEU A 320 36.50 8.95 11.36
C LEU A 320 35.87 9.70 10.19
N LEU A 321 36.13 9.26 8.95
CA LEU A 321 35.57 9.87 7.75
C LEU A 321 34.06 9.71 7.66
N LEU A 322 33.49 8.55 8.00
CA LEU A 322 32.05 8.31 8.01
C LEU A 322 31.34 9.19 9.04
N LYS A 323 31.95 9.37 10.22
CA LYS A 323 31.45 10.25 11.29
C LYS A 323 31.53 11.74 10.91
N GLU A 324 32.61 12.14 10.24
CA GLU A 324 32.79 13.51 9.75
C GLU A 324 31.84 13.80 8.58
N SER A 325 31.70 12.88 7.63
CA SER A 325 30.75 12.95 6.51
C SER A 325 29.32 13.14 7.01
N GLY A 326 28.91 12.41 8.04
CA GLY A 326 27.59 12.57 8.68
C GLY A 326 27.37 13.95 9.31
N SER A 327 28.45 14.64 9.70
CA SER A 327 28.41 15.99 10.26
C SER A 327 28.47 17.07 9.17
N VAL A 328 29.22 16.83 8.09
CA VAL A 328 29.35 17.74 6.92
C VAL A 328 28.10 17.76 6.05
N VAL A 329 27.32 16.67 5.97
CA VAL A 329 26.03 16.65 5.25
C VAL A 329 25.00 17.63 5.86
N LYS A 330 25.18 18.08 7.11
CA LYS A 330 24.38 19.17 7.70
C LYS A 330 24.80 20.57 7.22
N GLY A 331 25.93 20.70 6.51
CA GLY A 331 26.51 21.97 6.08
C GLY A 331 26.91 22.07 4.61
N MET A 332 26.82 21.01 3.81
CA MET A 332 27.30 21.03 2.43
C MET A 332 26.36 20.28 1.47
N SER A 333 25.24 20.93 1.13
CA SER A 333 24.45 20.60 -0.06
C SER A 333 25.24 20.99 -1.30
N PHE A 334 25.62 20.02 -2.12
CA PHE A 334 26.37 20.21 -3.37
C PHE A 334 25.56 20.91 -4.49
N ASP A 335 24.26 21.16 -4.31
CA ASP A 335 23.39 21.73 -5.35
C ASP A 335 22.96 23.20 -5.14
N GLN A 336 23.58 23.94 -4.22
CA GLN A 336 23.38 25.39 -4.13
C GLN A 336 24.69 26.13 -3.90
N CYS A 337 25.47 26.26 -4.97
CA CYS A 337 26.37 27.40 -5.09
C CYS A 337 25.70 28.46 -5.98
N PRO A 338 24.96 29.44 -5.42
CA PRO A 338 24.98 30.76 -6.06
C PRO A 338 26.46 31.23 -6.06
N PRO A 339 26.87 32.10 -7.00
CA PRO A 339 28.25 32.61 -7.03
C PRO A 339 28.47 33.46 -5.78
N ARG A 340 28.88 32.83 -4.69
CA ARG A 340 29.11 33.48 -3.41
C ARG A 340 30.40 34.26 -3.58
N ARG A 341 30.29 35.59 -3.68
CA ARG A 341 31.42 36.52 -3.70
C ARG A 341 32.39 36.10 -2.60
N ALA A 342 33.56 35.62 -3.01
CA ALA A 342 34.64 35.25 -2.12
C ALA A 342 35.01 36.48 -1.28
N THR A 343 34.76 36.40 0.02
CA THR A 343 35.41 37.31 0.97
C THR A 343 36.89 36.94 1.04
N PRO A 344 37.83 37.90 1.02
CA PRO A 344 39.27 37.64 0.90
C PRO A 344 39.89 36.89 2.11
N SER A 345 39.12 36.65 3.17
CA SER A 345 39.59 36.11 4.45
C SER A 345 39.42 34.60 4.61
N ASP A 346 38.77 33.91 3.66
CA ASP A 346 38.50 32.47 3.78
C ASP A 346 39.57 31.64 3.09
N LEU A 347 40.81 31.76 3.58
CA LEU A 347 41.99 31.00 3.10
C LEU A 347 41.74 29.48 3.08
N LYS A 348 40.86 28.97 3.94
CA LYS A 348 40.46 27.56 3.98
C LYS A 348 39.73 27.10 2.71
N SER A 349 39.06 28.00 2.00
CA SER A 349 38.36 27.66 0.74
C SER A 349 39.30 27.52 -0.47
N LEU A 350 40.57 27.97 -0.33
CA LEU A 350 41.58 27.89 -1.40
C LEU A 350 42.32 26.54 -1.42
N PHE A 351 42.31 25.80 -0.31
CA PHE A 351 43.00 24.51 -0.21
C PHE A 351 41.98 23.37 -0.29
N ARG A 352 42.30 22.35 -1.10
CA ARG A 352 41.55 21.09 -1.06
C ARG A 352 41.80 20.45 0.31
N PRO A 353 40.75 20.05 1.05
CA PRO A 353 40.93 19.33 2.30
C PRO A 353 41.61 17.98 2.03
N PHE A 354 42.60 17.64 2.84
CA PHE A 354 43.24 16.32 2.87
C PHE A 354 43.55 15.98 4.33
N HIS A 355 43.54 14.68 4.66
CA HIS A 355 43.77 14.21 6.03
C HIS A 355 45.20 13.71 6.17
N MET A 356 45.96 14.31 7.08
CA MET A 356 47.33 13.89 7.39
C MET A 356 47.56 14.07 8.89
N ASN A 357 47.92 12.98 9.57
CA ASN A 357 48.20 12.97 10.99
C ASN A 357 49.67 12.59 11.19
N SER A 358 50.40 13.39 11.97
CA SER A 358 51.74 13.02 12.42
C SER A 358 51.62 11.93 13.49
N MET A 359 52.38 10.85 13.36
CA MET A 359 52.37 9.74 14.30
C MET A 359 53.80 9.40 14.73
N ASP A 360 53.98 9.26 16.03
CA ASP A 360 55.24 8.88 16.66
C ASP A 360 55.21 7.40 17.04
N ASN A 361 56.39 6.78 17.20
CA ASN A 361 56.55 5.37 17.61
C ASN A 361 55.86 4.38 16.65
N VAL A 362 56.17 4.48 15.36
CA VAL A 362 55.70 3.56 14.31
C VAL A 362 56.87 2.76 13.73
N SER A 363 56.59 1.55 13.26
CA SER A 363 57.57 0.70 12.57
C SER A 363 57.14 0.48 11.11
N ILE A 364 58.10 0.50 10.18
CA ILE A 364 57.85 0.33 8.74
C ILE A 364 58.69 -0.84 8.23
N LEU A 365 58.09 -1.74 7.47
CA LEU A 365 58.76 -2.89 6.86
C LEU A 365 58.65 -2.83 5.33
N PHE A 366 59.79 -3.02 4.67
CA PHE A 366 59.88 -3.22 3.22
C PHE A 366 60.41 -4.63 2.95
N ALA A 367 59.75 -5.36 2.05
CA ALA A 367 60.16 -6.69 1.60
C ALA A 367 60.14 -6.74 0.08
N ASP A 368 61.24 -7.15 -0.53
CA ASP A 368 61.42 -7.17 -1.98
C ASP A 368 61.89 -8.54 -2.46
N ILE A 369 61.46 -8.95 -3.66
CA ILE A 369 61.76 -10.27 -4.21
C ILE A 369 63.11 -10.23 -4.93
N VAL A 370 64.11 -10.85 -4.32
CA VAL A 370 65.44 -10.97 -4.94
C VAL A 370 65.37 -11.78 -6.24
N GLY A 371 65.82 -11.19 -7.34
CA GLY A 371 65.90 -11.85 -8.65
C GLY A 371 64.60 -11.87 -9.45
N PHE A 372 63.61 -11.05 -9.06
CA PHE A 372 62.31 -10.95 -9.74
C PHE A 372 62.41 -10.72 -11.25
N THR A 373 63.27 -9.79 -11.71
CA THR A 373 63.43 -9.46 -13.14
C THR A 373 63.79 -10.67 -13.99
N LYS A 374 64.65 -11.56 -13.48
CA LYS A 374 65.04 -12.78 -14.19
C LYS A 374 63.88 -13.77 -14.23
N MET A 375 63.17 -13.94 -13.12
CA MET A 375 62.01 -14.83 -13.03
C MET A 375 60.88 -14.39 -13.96
N SER A 376 60.50 -13.10 -13.93
CA SER A 376 59.40 -12.55 -14.71
C SER A 376 59.66 -12.58 -16.22
N SER A 377 60.92 -12.45 -16.66
CA SER A 377 61.29 -12.51 -18.09
C SER A 377 60.94 -13.83 -18.80
N THR A 378 60.70 -14.90 -18.03
CA THR A 378 60.40 -16.25 -18.55
C THR A 378 58.92 -16.65 -18.41
N LYS A 379 58.07 -15.76 -17.90
CA LYS A 379 56.66 -16.03 -17.57
C LYS A 379 55.73 -15.20 -18.44
N THR A 380 54.54 -15.75 -18.71
CA THR A 380 53.46 -14.94 -19.31
C THR A 380 52.88 -14.00 -18.25
N ALA A 381 52.20 -12.93 -18.70
CA ALA A 381 51.59 -11.96 -17.79
C ALA A 381 50.60 -12.60 -16.81
N GLU A 382 49.75 -13.52 -17.29
CA GLU A 382 48.78 -14.23 -16.45
C GLU A 382 49.46 -15.07 -15.37
N GLN A 383 50.49 -15.86 -15.74
CA GLN A 383 51.25 -16.68 -14.79
C GLN A 383 52.00 -15.84 -13.76
N LEU A 384 52.52 -14.67 -14.16
CA LEU A 384 53.20 -13.77 -13.25
C LEU A 384 52.24 -13.17 -12.23
N VAL A 385 51.05 -12.73 -12.67
CA VAL A 385 50.00 -12.19 -11.78
C VAL A 385 49.51 -13.26 -10.82
N GLU A 386 49.35 -14.51 -11.25
CA GLU A 386 48.95 -15.62 -10.38
C GLU A 386 49.97 -15.88 -9.27
N ILE A 387 51.27 -15.94 -9.61
CA ILE A 387 52.35 -16.13 -8.63
C ILE A 387 52.40 -14.97 -7.63
N LEU A 388 52.28 -13.72 -8.12
CA LEU A 388 52.30 -12.54 -7.25
C LEU A 388 51.09 -12.49 -6.33
N ASN A 389 49.89 -12.81 -6.83
CA ASN A 389 48.68 -12.83 -6.03
C ASN A 389 48.74 -13.90 -4.92
N ASP A 390 49.19 -15.13 -5.21
CA ASP A 390 49.35 -16.18 -4.17
C ASP A 390 50.36 -15.75 -3.09
N LEU A 391 51.48 -15.13 -3.50
CA LEU A 391 52.47 -14.65 -2.53
C LEU A 391 51.94 -13.48 -1.69
N PHE A 392 51.32 -12.48 -2.32
CA PHE A 392 50.80 -11.30 -1.62
C PHE A 392 49.57 -11.63 -0.77
N GLU A 393 48.73 -12.58 -1.15
CA GLU A 393 47.64 -13.07 -0.30
C GLU A 393 48.18 -13.67 1.01
N ARG A 394 49.26 -14.47 0.94
CA ARG A 394 49.91 -15.01 2.15
C ARG A 394 50.56 -13.91 3.00
N PHE A 395 51.09 -12.86 2.38
CA PHE A 395 51.61 -11.70 3.11
C PHE A 395 50.50 -10.87 3.76
N ASP A 396 49.36 -10.74 3.10
CA ASP A 396 48.17 -10.07 3.64
C ASP A 396 47.65 -10.82 4.87
N ASP A 397 47.58 -12.15 4.81
CA ASP A 397 47.21 -13.00 5.95
C ASP A 397 48.19 -12.86 7.13
N LEU A 398 49.49 -12.85 6.85
CA LEU A 398 50.52 -12.63 7.87
C LEU A 398 50.43 -11.23 8.50
N CYS A 399 50.12 -10.20 7.70
CA CYS A 399 49.90 -8.85 8.21
C CYS A 399 48.70 -8.81 9.15
N LEU A 400 47.58 -9.43 8.76
CA LEU A 400 46.38 -9.51 9.59
C LEU A 400 46.66 -10.23 10.92
N MET A 401 47.32 -11.39 10.87
CA MET A 401 47.64 -12.18 12.07
C MET A 401 48.59 -11.45 13.02
N ASN A 402 49.53 -10.68 12.47
CA ASN A 402 50.51 -9.96 13.26
C ASN A 402 50.04 -8.55 13.63
N GLY A 403 48.83 -8.13 13.26
CA GLY A 403 48.29 -6.80 13.53
C GLY A 403 49.10 -5.68 12.87
N CYS A 404 49.58 -5.92 11.65
CA CYS A 404 50.23 -4.94 10.79
C CYS A 404 49.25 -4.46 9.71
N GLU A 405 49.38 -3.20 9.31
CA GLU A 405 48.57 -2.60 8.25
C GLU A 405 49.35 -2.57 6.94
N LYS A 406 48.79 -3.17 5.90
CA LYS A 406 49.33 -3.10 4.54
C LYS A 406 49.15 -1.69 4.00
N ILE A 407 50.21 -1.09 3.44
CA ILE A 407 50.11 0.23 2.81
C ILE A 407 49.91 0.10 1.31
N SER A 408 50.80 -0.61 0.62
CA SER A 408 50.66 -0.89 -0.81
C SER A 408 51.68 -1.93 -1.27
N THR A 409 51.62 -2.22 -2.57
CA THR A 409 52.64 -2.95 -3.32
C THR A 409 53.21 -2.01 -4.38
N LEU A 410 54.53 -2.01 -4.57
CA LEU A 410 55.20 -1.27 -5.63
C LEU A 410 55.97 -2.27 -6.50
N GLY A 411 55.30 -2.80 -7.53
CA GLY A 411 55.87 -3.88 -8.34
C GLY A 411 56.01 -5.17 -7.53
N ASP A 412 57.24 -5.66 -7.39
CA ASP A 412 57.67 -6.83 -6.62
C ASP A 412 57.94 -6.53 -5.13
N CYS A 413 57.91 -5.25 -4.74
CA CYS A 413 58.09 -4.83 -3.36
C CYS A 413 56.74 -4.74 -2.62
N TYR A 414 56.68 -5.36 -1.45
CA TYR A 414 55.57 -5.30 -0.50
C TYR A 414 55.97 -4.49 0.73
N TYR A 415 55.10 -3.60 1.21
CA TYR A 415 55.39 -2.83 2.41
C TYR A 415 54.18 -2.59 3.31
N CYS A 416 54.43 -2.69 4.62
CA CYS A 416 53.44 -2.58 5.67
C CYS A 416 54.00 -1.77 6.86
N VAL A 417 53.10 -1.36 7.75
CA VAL A 417 53.42 -0.60 8.95
C VAL A 417 52.80 -1.23 10.18
N SER A 418 53.42 -1.00 11.34
CA SER A 418 52.85 -1.32 12.66
C SER A 418 52.87 -0.07 13.53
N GLY A 419 51.88 0.05 14.42
CA GLY A 419 51.68 1.24 15.26
C GLY A 419 50.88 2.36 14.59
N CYS A 420 50.35 2.13 13.37
CA CYS A 420 49.52 3.08 12.61
C CYS A 420 48.37 2.33 11.93
N PRO A 421 47.09 2.73 12.10
CA PRO A 421 46.61 3.92 12.80
C PRO A 421 46.48 3.77 14.32
N GLU A 422 46.72 2.58 14.87
CA GLU A 422 46.67 2.31 16.31
C GLU A 422 48.06 2.10 16.88
N PRO A 423 48.50 2.90 17.88
CA PRO A 423 49.78 2.69 18.55
C PRO A 423 49.82 1.32 19.22
N ARG A 424 50.95 0.63 19.08
CA ARG A 424 51.20 -0.66 19.72
C ARG A 424 52.38 -0.60 20.68
N PRO A 425 52.30 -1.26 21.85
CA PRO A 425 53.34 -1.22 22.87
C PRO A 425 54.49 -2.22 22.64
N ASP A 426 54.22 -3.29 21.91
CA ASP A 426 55.13 -4.35 21.48
C ASP A 426 55.73 -4.07 20.10
#